data_AF-A0A356A3F2-F1
#
_entry.id   AF-A0A356A3F2-F1
#
_cell.length_a   1.000
_cell.length_b   1.000
_cell.length_c   1.000
_cell.angle_alpha   90.00
_cell.angle_beta   90.00
_cell.angle_gamma   90.00
#
_symmetry.space_group_name_H-M   'P 1'
#
loop_
_entity.id
_entity.type
_entity.pdbx_description
1 polymer ?
#
loop_
_entity_poly.entity_id
_entity_poly.type
_entity_poly.pdbx_seq_one_letter_code
_entity_poly.pdbx_strand_id
1 'polypeptide(L)'
;MQLFFEEDGNYKSGVILKHEGNAYQVELSSGKRTKVKGGHVLFEFDYSGSDFMDKAKAAASQIDPEFLWEAADGQEIDYTTLATEYYGTPSPVERAAVFLALQGNPVYFYKKGRGIFKPAPCEILERALQAIERRKKLEEIRKQMTSDMVAGVLPESIRTQAYALLLRPDKNSVQWKALNDASSMERVSPLSLLLKLGAIASPYAWHVQSFYFEHFPQGQGFAKNLPAPKAFSADLPLADVDAFSIDDSSTTEIDDATSVTDIGNGRIKLGIHIAAPSLLIERDSPIDKVARERLSTVYGPGIKTTMLPPDWIEAASLKEGTNVPCVSLYAVLDSTSMAIVSTETCVERVPIRANLRYDTFEEDVTQEAILSGTLRIPYAREIGLLWRFAKMRQKTRETVRGRPEMPPRPEWYFVLEGEGENARAQIRSRMRGAPIDLVVSEMMIFANETWGLWLEEHNTAG
;
A
#
# COMPACT_ATOMS: atom_id res chain seq x y z
N MET A 1 -49.45 45.49 -21.84
CA MET A 1 -48.61 44.54 -22.57
C MET A 1 -47.21 44.40 -21.97
N GLN A 2 -46.87 43.17 -21.59
CA GLN A 2 -45.58 42.71 -21.07
C GLN A 2 -44.99 41.65 -22.01
N LEU A 3 -43.70 41.35 -21.84
CA LEU A 3 -42.92 40.40 -22.63
C LEU A 3 -42.29 39.35 -21.74
N PHE A 4 -42.38 38.07 -22.10
CA PHE A 4 -41.60 36.98 -21.49
C PHE A 4 -40.48 36.56 -22.44
N PHE A 5 -39.23 36.53 -21.98
CA PHE A 5 -38.07 36.37 -22.85
C PHE A 5 -36.86 35.72 -22.14
N GLU A 6 -35.90 35.25 -22.93
CA GLU A 6 -34.63 34.65 -22.49
C GLU A 6 -33.48 35.68 -22.62
N GLU A 7 -32.71 35.90 -21.56
CA GLU A 7 -31.54 36.78 -21.55
C GLU A 7 -30.42 36.08 -20.76
N ASP A 8 -29.28 35.83 -21.41
CA ASP A 8 -28.11 35.14 -20.85
C ASP A 8 -28.45 33.80 -20.17
N GLY A 9 -29.31 32.99 -20.81
CA GLY A 9 -29.76 31.69 -20.30
C GLY A 9 -30.78 31.76 -19.15
N ASN A 10 -31.21 32.96 -18.75
CA ASN A 10 -32.23 33.17 -17.73
C ASN A 10 -33.53 33.69 -18.35
N TYR A 11 -34.66 33.33 -17.76
CA TYR A 11 -35.98 33.77 -18.24
C TYR A 11 -36.50 34.91 -17.37
N LYS A 12 -36.95 35.97 -18.02
CA LYS A 12 -37.36 37.22 -17.39
C LYS A 12 -38.65 37.73 -18.02
N SER A 13 -39.35 38.59 -17.29
CA SER A 13 -40.46 39.38 -17.82
C SER A 13 -40.24 40.87 -17.62
N GLY A 14 -40.88 41.68 -18.47
CA GLY A 14 -40.91 43.13 -18.30
C GLY A 14 -41.93 43.83 -19.20
N VAL A 15 -42.15 45.11 -18.94
CA VAL A 15 -43.13 45.94 -19.65
C VAL A 15 -42.55 46.40 -20.99
N ILE A 16 -43.31 46.25 -22.08
CA ILE A 16 -42.89 46.69 -23.42
C ILE A 16 -43.00 48.21 -23.49
N LEU A 17 -41.87 48.90 -23.67
CA LEU A 17 -41.81 50.35 -23.86
C LEU A 17 -41.89 50.73 -25.34
N LYS A 18 -41.19 49.98 -26.20
CA LYS A 18 -41.15 50.22 -27.65
C LYS A 18 -40.87 48.94 -28.41
N HIS A 19 -41.46 48.78 -29.59
CA HIS A 19 -41.19 47.69 -30.52
C HIS A 19 -40.72 48.28 -31.86
N GLU A 20 -39.49 47.98 -32.27
CA GLU A 20 -38.89 48.48 -33.51
C GLU A 20 -38.27 47.33 -34.31
N GLY A 21 -38.85 47.04 -35.48
CA GLY A 21 -38.38 45.96 -36.34
C GLY A 21 -38.48 44.60 -35.64
N ASN A 22 -37.35 43.93 -35.43
CA ASN A 22 -37.25 42.63 -34.73
C ASN A 22 -36.65 42.77 -33.32
N ALA A 23 -36.86 43.90 -32.65
CA ALA A 23 -36.34 44.14 -31.31
C ALA A 23 -37.32 44.93 -30.43
N TYR A 24 -37.36 44.55 -29.16
CA TYR A 24 -38.20 45.15 -28.12
C TYR A 24 -37.30 45.92 -27.15
N GLN A 25 -37.76 47.11 -26.73
CA GLN A 25 -37.25 47.78 -25.54
C GLN A 25 -38.19 47.45 -24.38
N VAL A 26 -37.64 46.83 -23.34
CA VAL A 26 -38.39 46.28 -22.22
C VAL A 26 -37.87 46.85 -20.91
N GLU A 27 -38.77 47.23 -20.00
CA GLU A 27 -38.45 47.63 -18.63
C GLU A 27 -38.73 46.49 -17.66
N LEU A 28 -37.69 45.99 -16.99
CA LEU A 28 -37.81 44.93 -15.98
C LEU A 28 -38.50 45.46 -14.71
N SER A 29 -39.00 44.54 -13.87
CA SER A 29 -39.57 44.89 -12.55
C SER A 29 -38.58 45.64 -11.63
N SER A 30 -37.27 45.52 -11.88
CA SER A 30 -36.22 46.27 -11.18
C SER A 30 -36.01 47.71 -11.69
N GLY A 31 -36.80 48.17 -12.67
CA GLY A 31 -36.63 49.47 -13.35
C GLY A 31 -35.50 49.52 -14.40
N LYS A 32 -34.78 48.41 -14.61
CA LYS A 32 -33.71 48.33 -15.62
C LYS A 32 -34.32 48.15 -17.02
N ARG A 33 -33.88 48.96 -17.97
CA ARG A 33 -34.28 48.83 -19.39
C ARG A 33 -33.30 47.95 -20.15
N THR A 34 -33.81 47.01 -20.93
CA THR A 34 -33.01 46.12 -21.78
C THR A 34 -33.59 46.05 -23.19
N LYS A 35 -32.72 45.78 -24.17
CA LYS A 35 -33.10 45.57 -25.57
C LYS A 35 -33.12 44.07 -25.85
N VAL A 36 -34.30 43.53 -26.12
CA VAL A 36 -34.51 42.10 -26.40
C VAL A 36 -34.70 41.91 -27.90
N LYS A 37 -33.85 41.12 -28.56
CA LYS A 37 -34.09 40.76 -29.97
C LYS A 37 -35.26 39.76 -30.05
N GLY A 38 -36.05 39.78 -31.11
CA GLY A 38 -37.21 38.89 -31.26
C GLY A 38 -36.86 37.40 -31.16
N GLY A 39 -35.64 37.00 -31.56
CA GLY A 39 -35.10 35.65 -31.33
C GLY A 39 -35.02 35.22 -29.85
N HIS A 40 -35.15 36.15 -28.90
CA HIS A 40 -35.13 35.94 -27.45
C HIS A 40 -36.51 36.10 -26.77
N VAL A 41 -37.53 36.58 -27.49
CA VAL A 41 -38.92 36.71 -27.02
C VAL A 41 -39.74 35.40 -27.10
N LEU A 42 -40.19 34.86 -25.96
CA LEU A 42 -41.09 33.71 -25.93
C LEU A 42 -42.53 34.10 -26.31
N PHE A 43 -43.14 35.04 -25.60
CA PHE A 43 -44.47 35.56 -25.96
C PHE A 43 -44.77 36.93 -25.32
N GLU A 44 -45.72 37.64 -25.93
CA GLU A 44 -46.33 38.88 -25.42
C GLU A 44 -47.63 38.56 -24.68
N PHE A 45 -47.94 39.31 -23.63
CA PHE A 45 -49.15 39.09 -22.83
C PHE A 45 -49.59 40.34 -22.07
N ASP A 46 -50.85 40.40 -21.66
CA ASP A 46 -51.34 41.45 -20.75
C ASP A 46 -51.35 40.96 -19.31
N TYR A 47 -50.66 41.71 -18.45
CA TYR A 47 -50.57 41.44 -17.02
C TYR A 47 -50.32 42.75 -16.27
N SER A 48 -51.07 42.97 -15.20
CA SER A 48 -51.11 44.25 -14.48
C SER A 48 -50.17 44.30 -13.26
N GLY A 49 -49.50 43.20 -12.93
CA GLY A 49 -48.60 43.08 -11.76
C GLY A 49 -47.12 43.03 -12.12
N SER A 50 -46.25 43.27 -11.14
CA SER A 50 -44.79 43.11 -11.23
C SER A 50 -44.29 41.74 -10.75
N ASP A 51 -45.19 40.91 -10.21
CA ASP A 51 -44.94 39.60 -9.57
C ASP A 51 -45.08 38.40 -10.54
N PHE A 52 -45.13 38.67 -11.84
CA PHE A 52 -45.37 37.65 -12.87
C PHE A 52 -44.39 36.47 -12.77
N MET A 53 -43.09 36.76 -12.70
CA MET A 53 -42.07 35.70 -12.65
C MET A 53 -42.13 34.88 -11.37
N ASP A 54 -42.46 35.50 -10.24
CA ASP A 54 -42.57 34.80 -8.95
C ASP A 54 -43.78 33.87 -8.95
N LYS A 55 -44.92 34.34 -9.48
CA LYS A 55 -46.11 33.50 -9.67
C LYS A 55 -45.89 32.38 -10.68
N ALA A 56 -45.21 32.64 -11.80
CA ALA A 56 -44.90 31.63 -12.80
C ALA A 56 -43.97 30.53 -12.23
N LYS A 57 -42.96 30.91 -11.43
CA LYS A 57 -42.09 29.94 -10.74
C LYS A 57 -42.84 29.14 -9.67
N ALA A 58 -43.70 29.79 -8.89
CA ALA A 58 -44.52 29.12 -7.88
C ALA A 58 -45.47 28.11 -8.53
N ALA A 59 -46.18 28.49 -9.59
CA ALA A 59 -47.01 27.60 -10.37
C ALA A 59 -46.20 26.46 -11.01
N ALA A 60 -45.02 26.73 -11.56
CA ALA A 60 -44.16 25.70 -12.15
C ALA A 60 -43.75 24.61 -11.14
N SER A 61 -43.52 24.99 -9.88
CA SER A 61 -43.16 24.03 -8.82
C SER A 61 -44.29 23.10 -8.39
N GLN A 62 -45.54 23.41 -8.78
CA GLN A 62 -46.71 22.58 -8.51
C GLN A 62 -47.08 21.65 -9.67
N ILE A 63 -46.42 21.79 -10.82
CA ILE A 63 -46.67 20.95 -12.00
C ILE A 63 -45.93 19.62 -11.82
N ASP A 64 -46.66 18.52 -12.04
CA ASP A 64 -46.08 17.18 -12.11
C ASP A 64 -45.39 16.95 -13.47
N PRO A 65 -44.05 16.80 -13.51
CA PRO A 65 -43.32 16.58 -14.76
C PRO A 65 -43.66 15.24 -15.42
N GLU A 66 -44.06 14.22 -14.66
CA GLU A 66 -44.45 12.91 -15.19
C GLU A 66 -45.76 13.01 -15.97
N PHE A 67 -46.75 13.71 -15.41
CA PHE A 67 -48.01 13.96 -16.11
C PHE A 67 -47.83 14.79 -17.40
N LEU A 68 -46.97 15.82 -17.37
CA LEU A 68 -46.63 16.55 -18.60
C LEU A 68 -45.97 15.65 -19.65
N TRP A 69 -45.17 14.68 -19.20
CA TRP A 69 -44.44 13.78 -20.08
C TRP A 69 -45.39 12.77 -20.74
N GLU A 70 -46.36 12.25 -19.96
CA GLU A 70 -47.47 11.43 -20.49
C GLU A 70 -48.31 12.21 -21.50
N ALA A 71 -48.66 13.46 -21.20
CA ALA A 71 -49.46 14.30 -22.08
C ALA A 71 -48.77 14.61 -23.43
N ALA A 72 -47.44 14.66 -23.47
CA ALA A 72 -46.69 14.89 -24.70
C ALA A 72 -46.64 13.67 -25.66
N ASP A 73 -47.06 12.48 -25.21
CA ASP A 73 -47.22 11.24 -25.99
C ASP A 73 -46.05 10.91 -26.96
N GLY A 74 -44.81 11.14 -26.50
CA GLY A 74 -43.61 10.84 -27.28
C GLY A 74 -43.28 11.80 -28.44
N GLN A 75 -44.12 12.83 -28.68
CA GLN A 75 -43.98 13.75 -29.81
C GLN A 75 -43.22 15.03 -29.44
N GLU A 76 -42.56 15.64 -30.42
CA GLU A 76 -42.02 17.00 -30.24
C GLU A 76 -43.18 17.98 -30.12
N ILE A 77 -43.26 18.67 -28.98
CA ILE A 77 -44.40 19.53 -28.65
C ILE A 77 -43.95 20.95 -28.29
N ASP A 78 -44.75 21.92 -28.71
CA ASP A 78 -44.60 23.31 -28.30
C ASP A 78 -45.21 23.52 -26.92
N TYR A 79 -44.50 24.24 -26.05
CA TYR A 79 -44.93 24.51 -24.68
C TYR A 79 -46.30 25.20 -24.58
N THR A 80 -46.73 25.95 -25.60
CA THR A 80 -48.05 26.58 -25.62
C THR A 80 -49.17 25.59 -25.88
N THR A 81 -48.94 24.58 -26.74
CA THR A 81 -49.86 23.46 -26.97
C THR A 81 -50.01 22.65 -25.70
N LEU A 82 -48.89 22.26 -25.09
CA LEU A 82 -48.91 21.48 -23.85
C LEU A 82 -49.52 22.26 -22.68
N ALA A 83 -49.32 23.59 -22.61
CA ALA A 83 -50.00 24.42 -21.62
C ALA A 83 -51.52 24.48 -21.81
N THR A 84 -51.97 24.41 -23.06
CA THR A 84 -53.41 24.35 -23.40
C THR A 84 -53.99 22.99 -23.04
N GLU A 85 -53.24 21.90 -23.27
CA GLU A 85 -53.66 20.55 -22.87
C GLU A 85 -53.72 20.38 -21.35
N TYR A 86 -52.76 20.96 -20.62
CA TYR A 86 -52.72 20.84 -19.15
C TYR A 86 -53.75 21.74 -18.43
N TYR A 87 -53.91 23.00 -18.84
CA TYR A 87 -54.78 23.98 -18.16
C TYR A 87 -56.10 24.27 -18.89
N GLY A 88 -56.30 23.74 -20.10
CA GLY A 88 -57.44 24.04 -20.98
C GLY A 88 -57.38 25.45 -21.58
N THR A 89 -57.43 26.48 -20.73
CA THR A 89 -57.35 27.90 -21.13
C THR A 89 -56.27 28.60 -20.31
N PRO A 90 -54.97 28.38 -20.59
CA PRO A 90 -53.89 28.83 -19.73
C PRO A 90 -53.79 30.36 -19.70
N SER A 91 -53.79 30.91 -18.49
CA SER A 91 -53.38 32.28 -18.25
C SER A 91 -51.91 32.49 -18.65
N PRO A 92 -51.46 33.75 -18.86
CA PRO A 92 -50.05 34.02 -19.15
C PRO A 92 -49.07 33.45 -18.12
N VAL A 93 -49.48 33.42 -16.84
CA VAL A 93 -48.68 32.87 -15.73
C VAL A 93 -48.56 31.34 -15.87
N GLU A 94 -49.65 30.65 -16.13
CA GLU A 94 -49.68 29.18 -16.29
C GLU A 94 -48.91 28.75 -17.55
N ARG A 95 -49.01 29.50 -18.64
CA ARG A 95 -48.23 29.26 -19.86
C ARG A 95 -46.72 29.38 -19.61
N ALA A 96 -46.31 30.41 -18.85
CA ALA A 96 -44.91 30.54 -18.43
C ALA A 96 -44.51 29.45 -17.43
N ALA A 97 -45.42 29.01 -16.56
CA ALA A 97 -45.18 27.93 -15.60
C ALA A 97 -44.88 26.60 -16.29
N VAL A 98 -45.66 26.21 -17.31
CA VAL A 98 -45.41 25.00 -18.11
C VAL A 98 -44.06 25.07 -18.80
N PHE A 99 -43.73 26.21 -19.41
CA PHE A 99 -42.41 26.41 -20.01
C PHE A 99 -41.27 26.21 -18.99
N LEU A 100 -41.39 26.82 -17.81
CA LEU A 100 -40.40 26.71 -16.74
C LEU A 100 -40.31 25.28 -16.18
N ALA A 101 -41.44 24.56 -16.07
CA ALA A 101 -41.48 23.17 -15.63
C ALA A 101 -40.79 22.23 -16.63
N LEU A 102 -41.07 22.37 -17.93
CA LEU A 102 -40.39 21.61 -18.99
C LEU A 102 -38.88 21.83 -18.97
N GLN A 103 -38.48 23.09 -18.86
CA GLN A 103 -37.07 23.47 -18.84
C GLN A 103 -36.34 23.04 -17.55
N GLY A 104 -37.06 23.03 -16.42
CA GLY A 104 -36.54 22.63 -15.11
C GLY A 104 -36.36 21.13 -14.93
N ASN A 105 -36.92 20.31 -15.84
CA ASN A 105 -36.94 18.84 -15.74
C ASN A 105 -36.29 18.16 -16.96
N PRO A 106 -34.96 18.33 -17.16
CA PRO A 106 -34.25 17.83 -18.34
C PRO A 106 -34.17 16.30 -18.45
N VAL A 107 -34.53 15.59 -17.39
CA VAL A 107 -34.65 14.12 -17.36
C VAL A 107 -35.88 13.68 -18.14
N TYR A 108 -36.96 14.45 -18.06
CA TYR A 108 -38.22 14.21 -18.75
C TYR A 108 -38.25 14.85 -20.14
N PHE A 109 -37.60 16.01 -20.35
CA PHE A 109 -37.71 16.75 -21.60
C PHE A 109 -36.37 17.26 -22.14
N TYR A 110 -36.14 17.07 -23.44
CA TYR A 110 -34.99 17.61 -24.16
C TYR A 110 -35.39 18.86 -24.95
N LYS A 111 -34.72 20.00 -24.71
CA LYS A 111 -34.92 21.23 -25.49
C LYS A 111 -34.44 20.99 -26.94
N LYS A 112 -35.35 21.07 -27.92
CA LYS A 112 -35.05 20.91 -29.36
C LYS A 112 -35.07 22.22 -30.13
N GLY A 113 -35.78 23.20 -29.59
CA GLY A 113 -35.84 24.54 -30.14
C GLY A 113 -36.33 25.51 -29.08
N ARG A 114 -36.67 26.71 -29.52
CA ARG A 114 -37.23 27.73 -28.65
C ARG A 114 -38.71 27.42 -28.39
N GLY A 115 -39.02 27.06 -27.14
CA GLY A 115 -40.38 26.62 -26.78
C GLY A 115 -40.72 25.19 -27.19
N ILE A 116 -39.85 24.52 -27.95
CA ILE A 116 -40.07 23.15 -28.43
C ILE A 116 -39.27 22.17 -27.59
N PHE A 117 -39.98 21.20 -27.03
CA PHE A 117 -39.44 20.15 -26.19
C PHE A 117 -39.77 18.78 -26.75
N LYS A 118 -38.86 17.83 -26.55
CA LYS A 118 -39.09 16.42 -26.86
C LYS A 118 -39.11 15.61 -25.57
N PRO A 119 -40.19 14.87 -25.25
CA PRO A 119 -40.20 13.97 -24.12
C PRO A 119 -39.12 12.89 -24.28
N ALA A 120 -38.47 12.52 -23.17
CA ALA A 120 -37.46 11.47 -23.16
C ALA A 120 -38.11 10.12 -23.51
N PRO A 121 -37.47 9.25 -24.31
CA PRO A 121 -37.98 7.90 -24.54
C PRO A 121 -38.12 7.13 -23.23
N CYS A 122 -39.19 6.33 -23.11
CA CYS A 122 -39.55 5.60 -21.88
C CYS A 122 -38.35 4.84 -21.26
N GLU A 123 -37.62 4.03 -22.04
CA GLU A 123 -36.44 3.29 -21.55
C GLU A 123 -35.31 4.20 -21.01
N ILE A 124 -35.11 5.36 -21.61
CA ILE A 124 -34.09 6.32 -21.19
C ILE A 124 -34.54 7.04 -19.91
N LEU A 125 -35.82 7.42 -19.86
CA LEU A 125 -36.42 8.05 -18.69
C LEU A 125 -36.37 7.11 -17.48
N GLU A 126 -36.80 5.85 -17.62
CA GLU A 126 -36.74 4.85 -16.55
C GLU A 126 -35.32 4.67 -16.00
N ARG A 127 -34.32 4.49 -16.88
CA ARG A 127 -32.92 4.36 -16.47
C ARG A 127 -32.40 5.61 -15.76
N ALA A 128 -32.79 6.80 -16.22
CA ALA A 128 -32.40 8.06 -15.61
C ALA A 128 -33.04 8.24 -14.22
N LEU A 129 -34.33 7.94 -14.07
CA LEU A 129 -35.05 7.98 -12.80
C LEU A 129 -34.47 6.96 -11.81
N GLN A 130 -34.21 5.72 -12.24
CA GLN A 130 -33.54 4.71 -11.42
C GLN A 130 -32.14 5.15 -10.97
N ALA A 131 -31.37 5.80 -11.85
CA ALA A 131 -30.05 6.33 -11.50
C ALA A 131 -30.13 7.47 -10.47
N ILE A 132 -31.13 8.34 -10.58
CA ILE A 132 -31.40 9.42 -9.62
C ILE A 132 -31.81 8.84 -8.27
N GLU A 133 -32.74 7.89 -8.25
CA GLU A 133 -33.20 7.23 -7.03
C GLU A 133 -32.05 6.47 -6.35
N ARG A 134 -31.24 5.73 -7.12
CA ARG A 134 -30.03 5.06 -6.62
C ARG A 134 -29.04 6.05 -6.02
N ARG A 135 -28.80 7.18 -6.68
CA ARG A 135 -27.91 8.24 -6.17
C ARG A 135 -28.46 8.85 -4.89
N LYS A 136 -29.78 9.06 -4.79
CA LYS A 136 -30.45 9.56 -3.58
C LYS A 136 -30.28 8.57 -2.42
N LYS A 137 -30.55 7.28 -2.64
CA LYS A 137 -30.34 6.21 -1.64
C LYS A 137 -28.88 6.14 -1.18
N LEU A 138 -27.92 6.21 -2.10
CA LEU A 138 -26.50 6.21 -1.74
C LEU A 138 -26.09 7.45 -0.92
N GLU A 139 -26.66 8.61 -1.22
CA GLU A 139 -26.40 9.84 -0.46
C GLU A 139 -27.03 9.79 0.95
N GLU A 140 -28.23 9.20 1.09
CA GLU A 140 -28.84 8.93 2.39
C GLU A 140 -27.99 7.95 3.23
N ILE A 141 -27.54 6.86 2.62
CA ILE A 141 -26.63 5.89 3.25
C ILE A 141 -25.32 6.57 3.68
N ARG A 142 -24.72 7.41 2.82
CA ARG A 142 -23.52 8.19 3.14
C ARG A 142 -23.75 9.06 4.37
N LYS A 143 -24.81 9.87 4.36
CA LYS A 143 -25.16 10.78 5.47
C LYS A 143 -25.38 10.02 6.77
N GLN A 144 -26.08 8.89 6.72
CA GLN A 144 -26.30 8.04 7.89
C GLN A 144 -24.97 7.51 8.44
N MET A 145 -24.14 6.88 7.59
CA MET A 145 -22.84 6.36 8.03
C MET A 145 -21.93 7.46 8.59
N THR A 146 -21.90 8.64 7.97
CA THR A 146 -21.15 9.79 8.47
C THR A 146 -21.66 10.22 9.85
N SER A 147 -22.97 10.34 10.01
CA SER A 147 -23.59 10.69 11.29
C SER A 147 -23.30 9.65 12.37
N ASP A 148 -23.39 8.37 12.05
CA ASP A 148 -23.09 7.27 12.97
C ASP A 148 -21.64 7.34 13.46
N MET A 149 -20.68 7.49 12.53
CA MET A 149 -19.25 7.59 12.86
C MET A 149 -18.93 8.82 13.71
N VAL A 150 -19.54 9.98 13.42
CA VAL A 150 -19.39 11.19 14.24
C VAL A 150 -19.99 10.97 15.64
N ALA A 151 -21.09 10.23 15.73
CA ALA A 151 -21.72 9.85 17.00
C ALA A 151 -20.97 8.73 17.76
N GLY A 152 -19.85 8.23 17.23
CA GLY A 152 -19.05 7.16 17.86
C GLY A 152 -19.57 5.74 17.58
N VAL A 153 -20.55 5.59 16.68
CA VAL A 153 -21.09 4.29 16.25
C VAL A 153 -20.37 3.83 14.99
N LEU A 154 -19.80 2.62 15.00
CA LEU A 154 -19.08 2.06 13.86
C LEU A 154 -20.03 1.29 12.93
N PRO A 155 -20.25 1.74 11.67
CA PRO A 155 -21.05 0.99 10.71
C PRO A 155 -20.35 -0.31 10.28
N GLU A 156 -21.11 -1.39 10.13
CA GLU A 156 -20.56 -2.72 9.81
C GLU A 156 -19.87 -2.78 8.43
N SER A 157 -20.38 -2.03 7.46
CA SER A 157 -19.75 -1.89 6.14
C SER A 157 -18.40 -1.19 6.19
N ILE A 158 -18.15 -0.36 7.20
CA ILE A 158 -16.83 0.26 7.44
C ILE A 158 -15.94 -0.73 8.18
N ARG A 159 -16.45 -1.41 9.21
CA ARG A 159 -15.70 -2.42 9.98
C ARG A 159 -15.06 -3.49 9.08
N THR A 160 -15.86 -4.09 8.21
CA THR A 160 -15.43 -5.18 7.32
C THR A 160 -14.38 -4.76 6.28
N GLN A 161 -14.25 -3.47 6.02
CA GLN A 161 -13.38 -2.93 4.97
C GLN A 161 -12.33 -1.93 5.49
N ALA A 162 -12.14 -1.84 6.82
CA ALA A 162 -11.33 -0.79 7.45
C ALA A 162 -9.92 -0.65 6.85
N TYR A 163 -9.22 -1.78 6.66
CA TYR A 163 -7.88 -1.80 6.05
C TYR A 163 -7.91 -1.44 4.56
N ALA A 164 -8.85 -1.99 3.80
CA ALA A 164 -8.99 -1.70 2.37
C ALA A 164 -9.30 -0.22 2.12
N LEU A 165 -10.15 0.39 2.95
CA LEU A 165 -10.47 1.81 2.88
C LEU A 165 -9.25 2.70 3.12
N LEU A 166 -8.24 2.27 3.89
CA LEU A 166 -7.03 3.05 4.11
C LEU A 166 -5.93 2.78 3.08
N LEU A 167 -5.73 1.51 2.72
CA LEU A 167 -4.59 1.08 1.88
C LEU A 167 -4.90 1.10 0.39
N ARG A 168 -6.14 0.79 0.00
CA ARG A 168 -6.60 0.75 -1.40
C ARG A 168 -7.98 1.40 -1.55
N PRO A 169 -8.11 2.71 -1.22
CA PRO A 169 -9.41 3.38 -1.21
C PRO A 169 -10.02 3.47 -2.62
N ASP A 170 -11.22 2.92 -2.79
CA ASP A 170 -12.11 3.35 -3.87
C ASP A 170 -12.73 4.70 -3.51
N LYS A 171 -12.16 5.78 -4.06
CA LYS A 171 -12.61 7.16 -3.78
C LYS A 171 -14.04 7.44 -4.24
N ASN A 172 -14.61 6.59 -5.11
CA ASN A 172 -15.99 6.72 -5.57
C ASN A 172 -16.99 5.99 -4.68
N SER A 173 -16.53 5.03 -3.87
CA SER A 173 -17.36 4.25 -2.95
C SER A 173 -18.07 5.13 -1.92
N VAL A 174 -19.25 4.69 -1.49
CA VAL A 174 -20.05 5.38 -0.47
C VAL A 174 -19.35 5.31 0.90
N GLN A 175 -18.68 4.19 1.18
CA GLN A 175 -17.93 3.93 2.41
C GLN A 175 -16.75 4.89 2.57
N TRP A 176 -15.92 5.04 1.53
CA TRP A 176 -14.79 5.98 1.57
C TRP A 176 -15.26 7.42 1.74
N LYS A 177 -16.27 7.85 0.96
CA LYS A 177 -16.81 9.21 1.06
C LYS A 177 -17.36 9.49 2.46
N ALA A 178 -18.11 8.55 3.04
CA ALA A 178 -18.64 8.70 4.39
C ALA A 178 -17.52 8.80 5.44
N LEU A 179 -16.48 7.98 5.35
CA LEU A 179 -15.31 8.01 6.23
C LEU A 179 -14.53 9.32 6.09
N ASN A 180 -14.31 9.78 4.85
CA ASN A 180 -13.62 11.03 4.58
C ASN A 180 -14.39 12.24 5.14
N ASP A 181 -15.72 12.26 5.00
CA ASP A 181 -16.55 13.33 5.58
C ASP A 181 -16.52 13.29 7.11
N ALA A 182 -16.72 12.13 7.72
CA ALA A 182 -16.71 11.99 9.18
C ALA A 182 -15.35 12.39 9.78
N SER A 183 -14.25 11.94 9.18
CA SER A 183 -12.89 12.30 9.62
C SER A 183 -12.63 13.81 9.47
N SER A 184 -13.14 14.44 8.41
CA SER A 184 -13.05 15.89 8.22
C SER A 184 -13.87 16.66 9.25
N MET A 185 -15.08 16.21 9.59
CA MET A 185 -15.93 16.82 10.62
C MET A 185 -15.31 16.71 12.02
N GLU A 186 -14.74 15.55 12.36
CA GLU A 186 -14.03 15.30 13.62
C GLU A 186 -12.62 15.91 13.65
N ARG A 187 -12.13 16.46 12.52
CA ARG A 187 -10.79 17.03 12.36
C ARG A 187 -9.64 16.08 12.71
N VAL A 188 -9.80 14.81 12.32
CA VAL A 188 -8.78 13.77 12.51
C VAL A 188 -8.50 13.07 11.19
N SER A 189 -7.41 12.30 11.10
CA SER A 189 -7.17 11.45 9.93
C SER A 189 -8.18 10.29 9.87
N PRO A 190 -8.47 9.71 8.68
CA PRO A 190 -9.27 8.50 8.57
C PRO A 190 -8.78 7.35 9.46
N LEU A 191 -7.46 7.14 9.54
CA LEU A 191 -6.86 6.13 10.43
C LEU A 191 -7.16 6.43 11.91
N SER A 192 -6.96 7.67 12.34
CA SER A 192 -7.26 8.09 13.72
C SER A 192 -8.73 7.89 14.07
N LEU A 193 -9.64 8.17 13.14
CA LEU A 193 -11.07 7.93 13.33
C LEU A 193 -11.38 6.42 13.45
N LEU A 194 -10.82 5.59 12.58
CA LEU A 194 -11.02 4.14 12.62
C LEU A 194 -10.42 3.49 13.88
N LEU A 195 -9.31 4.02 14.40
CA LEU A 195 -8.76 3.63 15.71
C LEU A 195 -9.72 4.05 16.84
N LYS A 196 -10.20 5.30 16.84
CA LYS A 196 -11.16 5.80 17.84
C LYS A 196 -12.45 4.98 17.88
N LEU A 197 -12.94 4.53 16.73
CA LEU A 197 -14.15 3.73 16.58
C LEU A 197 -13.93 2.22 16.83
N GLY A 198 -12.69 1.78 17.05
CA GLY A 198 -12.35 0.36 17.22
C GLY A 198 -12.52 -0.48 15.95
N ALA A 199 -12.56 0.14 14.77
CA ALA A 199 -12.50 -0.57 13.50
C ALA A 199 -11.11 -1.16 13.24
N ILE A 200 -10.08 -0.46 13.75
CA ILE A 200 -8.72 -0.94 13.88
C ILE A 200 -8.43 -1.00 15.38
N ALA A 201 -8.03 -2.19 15.87
CA ALA A 201 -7.95 -2.45 17.30
C ALA A 201 -6.90 -1.58 18.01
N SER A 202 -5.75 -1.37 17.37
CA SER A 202 -4.63 -0.62 17.95
C SER A 202 -3.65 -0.12 16.86
N PRO A 203 -2.73 0.80 17.20
CA PRO A 203 -1.62 1.14 16.31
C PRO A 203 -0.74 -0.06 15.95
N TYR A 204 -0.57 -1.02 16.85
CA TYR A 204 0.14 -2.27 16.56
C TYR A 204 -0.61 -3.07 15.48
N ALA A 205 -1.91 -3.30 15.66
CA ALA A 205 -2.73 -4.00 14.66
C ALA A 205 -2.76 -3.26 13.32
N TRP A 206 -2.71 -1.93 13.31
CA TRP A 206 -2.53 -1.16 12.08
C TRP A 206 -1.24 -1.57 11.36
N HIS A 207 -0.09 -1.40 12.02
CA HIS A 207 1.22 -1.66 11.40
C HIS A 207 1.40 -3.11 10.94
N VAL A 208 0.97 -4.08 11.77
CA VAL A 208 1.11 -5.50 11.46
C VAL A 208 0.19 -5.91 10.32
N GLN A 209 -1.10 -5.60 10.42
CA GLN A 209 -2.08 -6.06 9.44
C GLN A 209 -1.99 -5.28 8.13
N SER A 210 -1.60 -3.99 8.15
CA SER A 210 -1.38 -3.25 6.90
C SER A 210 -0.23 -3.86 6.11
N PHE A 211 0.87 -4.20 6.79
CA PHE A 211 2.00 -4.88 6.17
C PHE A 211 1.58 -6.20 5.52
N TYR A 212 0.84 -7.05 6.23
CA TYR A 212 0.36 -8.32 5.67
C TYR A 212 -0.67 -8.13 4.57
N PHE A 213 -1.54 -7.13 4.67
CA PHE A 213 -2.51 -6.83 3.60
C PHE A 213 -1.81 -6.46 2.29
N GLU A 214 -0.71 -5.69 2.36
CA GLU A 214 0.01 -5.23 1.18
C GLU A 214 0.96 -6.30 0.61
N HIS A 215 1.70 -6.99 1.48
CA HIS A 215 2.80 -7.88 1.08
C HIS A 215 2.45 -9.37 1.14
N PHE A 216 1.40 -9.75 1.87
CA PHE A 216 0.96 -11.14 2.05
C PHE A 216 -0.56 -11.29 1.83
N PRO A 217 -1.09 -10.91 0.64
CA PRO A 217 -2.53 -10.88 0.39
C PRO A 217 -3.19 -12.27 0.44
N GLN A 218 -2.41 -13.35 0.32
CA GLN A 218 -2.87 -14.73 0.46
C GLN A 218 -2.73 -15.28 1.90
N GLY A 219 -2.32 -14.42 2.84
CA GLY A 219 -2.05 -14.76 4.23
C GLY A 219 -0.58 -15.01 4.52
N GLN A 220 -0.27 -15.09 5.81
CA GLN A 220 1.10 -15.24 6.36
C GLN A 220 1.64 -16.66 6.20
N GLY A 221 0.73 -17.64 6.13
CA GLY A 221 1.06 -19.05 6.08
C GLY A 221 1.52 -19.52 4.71
N PHE A 222 1.90 -20.80 4.67
CA PHE A 222 2.26 -21.50 3.44
C PHE A 222 1.11 -22.36 2.95
N ALA A 223 1.04 -22.60 1.65
CA ALA A 223 0.03 -23.49 1.08
C ALA A 223 0.24 -24.94 1.57
N LYS A 224 -0.84 -25.60 2.02
CA LYS A 224 -0.77 -26.96 2.62
C LYS A 224 -0.30 -28.06 1.66
N ASN A 225 -0.33 -27.80 0.36
CA ASN A 225 0.04 -28.73 -0.70
C ASN A 225 1.48 -28.53 -1.21
N LEU A 226 2.30 -27.71 -0.54
CA LEU A 226 3.71 -27.62 -0.88
C LEU A 226 4.42 -28.95 -0.63
N PRO A 227 5.34 -29.36 -1.52
CA PRO A 227 6.14 -30.56 -1.29
C PRO A 227 7.03 -30.36 -0.06
N ALA A 228 7.18 -31.41 0.73
CA ALA A 228 8.18 -31.48 1.79
C ALA A 228 9.59 -31.55 1.18
N PRO A 229 10.64 -31.09 1.89
CA PRO A 229 12.01 -31.26 1.45
C PRO A 229 12.32 -32.76 1.33
N LYS A 230 12.91 -33.15 0.20
CA LYS A 230 13.46 -34.49 0.05
C LYS A 230 14.78 -34.57 0.80
N ALA A 231 15.06 -35.71 1.42
CA ALA A 231 16.38 -35.96 1.98
C ALA A 231 17.43 -35.78 0.88
N PHE A 232 18.47 -35.00 1.18
CA PHE A 232 19.56 -34.79 0.25
C PHE A 232 20.25 -36.13 -0.05
N SER A 233 20.19 -36.58 -1.31
CA SER A 233 20.60 -37.93 -1.70
C SER A 233 21.92 -37.99 -2.48
N ALA A 234 22.59 -36.85 -2.70
CA ALA A 234 23.87 -36.86 -3.40
C ALA A 234 25.00 -37.30 -2.47
N ASP A 235 25.96 -38.05 -3.03
CA ASP A 235 27.18 -38.45 -2.33
C ASP A 235 28.16 -37.29 -2.26
N LEU A 236 27.82 -36.29 -1.45
CA LEU A 236 28.72 -35.19 -1.15
C LEU A 236 29.76 -35.62 -0.10
N PRO A 237 31.04 -35.24 -0.28
CA PRO A 237 32.07 -35.52 0.72
C PRO A 237 31.68 -34.90 2.06
N LEU A 238 32.03 -35.57 3.15
CA LEU A 238 31.92 -34.99 4.49
C LEU A 238 33.22 -34.24 4.78
N ALA A 239 33.10 -32.96 5.11
CA ALA A 239 34.23 -32.10 5.43
C ALA A 239 34.91 -32.56 6.73
N ASP A 240 36.24 -32.62 6.72
CA ASP A 240 37.05 -32.88 7.92
C ASP A 240 37.41 -31.55 8.60
N VAL A 241 36.41 -30.93 9.22
CA VAL A 241 36.51 -29.64 9.90
C VAL A 241 35.70 -29.63 11.18
N ASP A 242 36.07 -28.75 12.11
CA ASP A 242 35.24 -28.43 13.27
C ASP A 242 34.59 -27.06 13.06
N ALA A 243 33.44 -27.06 12.36
CA ALA A 243 32.73 -25.85 12.01
C ALA A 243 31.81 -25.38 13.16
N PHE A 244 31.70 -24.06 13.33
CA PHE A 244 30.80 -23.41 14.28
C PHE A 244 30.16 -22.16 13.68
N SER A 245 28.91 -21.87 14.07
CA SER A 245 28.22 -20.63 13.69
C SER A 245 28.27 -19.60 14.82
N ILE A 246 28.03 -18.32 14.48
CA ILE A 246 27.94 -17.21 15.45
C ILE A 246 26.73 -16.37 15.09
N ASP A 247 25.65 -16.52 15.85
CA ASP A 247 24.35 -15.91 15.55
C ASP A 247 23.71 -15.29 16.79
N ASP A 248 22.68 -14.46 16.61
CA ASP A 248 21.82 -14.01 17.72
C ASP A 248 20.98 -15.18 18.28
N SER A 249 20.67 -15.18 19.57
CA SER A 249 19.75 -16.15 20.20
C SER A 249 18.38 -16.29 19.53
N SER A 250 17.88 -15.26 18.82
CA SER A 250 16.62 -15.31 18.08
C SER A 250 16.73 -15.91 16.66
N THR A 251 17.95 -16.24 16.22
CA THR A 251 18.21 -16.81 14.90
C THR A 251 17.75 -18.26 14.84
N THR A 252 16.86 -18.56 13.89
CA THR A 252 16.40 -19.93 13.62
C THR A 252 16.83 -20.43 12.24
N GLU A 253 17.09 -19.52 11.30
CA GLU A 253 17.68 -19.81 10.00
C GLU A 253 19.19 -19.54 10.09
N ILE A 254 19.96 -20.55 10.48
CA ILE A 254 21.43 -20.44 10.51
C ILE A 254 21.94 -20.72 9.10
N ASP A 255 22.43 -19.67 8.43
CA ASP A 255 22.85 -19.69 7.03
C ASP A 255 24.37 -19.88 6.88
N ASP A 256 25.17 -19.49 7.88
CA ASP A 256 26.63 -19.54 7.80
C ASP A 256 27.30 -20.17 9.02
N ALA A 257 28.45 -20.79 8.76
CA ALA A 257 29.35 -21.32 9.76
C ALA A 257 30.80 -21.12 9.31
N THR A 258 31.73 -21.15 10.26
CA THR A 258 33.15 -20.99 10.00
C THR A 258 33.96 -22.10 10.65
N SER A 259 35.13 -22.38 10.09
CA SER A 259 36.09 -23.34 10.64
C SER A 259 37.50 -22.80 10.53
N VAL A 260 38.37 -23.17 11.46
CA VAL A 260 39.80 -22.83 11.40
C VAL A 260 40.63 -24.03 11.81
N THR A 261 41.44 -24.53 10.89
CA THR A 261 42.31 -25.68 11.10
C THR A 261 43.77 -25.28 10.94
N ASP A 262 44.63 -25.65 11.89
CA ASP A 262 46.07 -25.55 11.69
C ASP A 262 46.53 -26.68 10.77
N ILE A 263 47.13 -26.33 9.63
CA ILE A 263 47.59 -27.32 8.64
C ILE A 263 49.12 -27.47 8.64
N GLY A 264 49.79 -26.94 9.67
CA GLY A 264 51.23 -27.01 9.85
C GLY A 264 52.00 -26.02 8.99
N ASN A 265 53.33 -26.00 9.16
CA ASN A 265 54.26 -25.15 8.40
C ASN A 265 53.93 -23.65 8.42
N GLY A 266 53.38 -23.14 9.53
CA GLY A 266 52.98 -21.74 9.64
C GLY A 266 51.78 -21.38 8.75
N ARG A 267 50.90 -22.34 8.46
CA ARG A 267 49.68 -22.11 7.67
C ARG A 267 48.44 -22.54 8.43
N ILE A 268 47.38 -21.80 8.23
CA ILE A 268 46.04 -22.13 8.71
C ILE A 268 45.09 -22.25 7.52
N LYS A 269 44.12 -23.16 7.62
CA LYS A 269 43.00 -23.28 6.68
C LYS A 269 41.76 -22.70 7.35
N LEU A 270 41.27 -21.59 6.79
CA LEU A 270 40.02 -20.95 7.17
C LEU A 270 38.91 -21.48 6.26
N GLY A 271 37.79 -21.92 6.81
CA GLY A 271 36.60 -22.31 6.08
C GLY A 271 35.43 -21.39 6.38
N ILE A 272 34.69 -21.01 5.35
CA ILE A 272 33.39 -20.32 5.42
C ILE A 272 32.39 -21.23 4.72
N HIS A 273 31.34 -21.63 5.43
CA HIS A 273 30.40 -22.64 5.01
C HIS A 273 29.02 -22.01 4.95
N ILE A 274 28.43 -21.91 3.76
CA ILE A 274 27.11 -21.31 3.57
C ILE A 274 26.11 -22.43 3.27
N ALA A 275 25.01 -22.46 4.01
CA ALA A 275 23.87 -23.35 3.77
C ALA A 275 23.47 -23.30 2.30
N ALA A 276 23.23 -24.47 1.71
CA ALA A 276 22.93 -24.59 0.29
C ALA A 276 21.49 -25.08 0.05
N PRO A 277 20.44 -24.32 0.44
CA PRO A 277 19.05 -24.72 0.19
C PRO A 277 18.75 -24.89 -1.30
N SER A 278 19.51 -24.23 -2.19
CA SER A 278 19.43 -24.41 -3.64
C SER A 278 19.76 -25.82 -4.12
N LEU A 279 20.43 -26.65 -3.32
CA LEU A 279 20.62 -28.08 -3.60
C LEU A 279 19.38 -28.92 -3.31
N LEU A 280 18.43 -28.40 -2.54
CA LEU A 280 17.14 -29.01 -2.22
C LEU A 280 16.00 -28.43 -3.06
N ILE A 281 16.14 -27.17 -3.49
CA ILE A 281 15.12 -26.39 -4.16
C ILE A 281 15.43 -26.32 -5.66
N GLU A 282 14.72 -27.12 -6.45
CA GLU A 282 14.79 -27.04 -7.90
C GLU A 282 14.19 -25.73 -8.43
N ARG A 283 14.80 -25.18 -9.47
CA ARG A 283 14.30 -24.00 -10.17
C ARG A 283 12.89 -24.24 -10.72
N ASP A 284 12.03 -23.24 -10.54
CA ASP A 284 10.62 -23.17 -10.91
C ASP A 284 9.71 -24.21 -10.22
N SER A 285 10.23 -24.92 -9.21
CA SER A 285 9.43 -25.75 -8.32
C SER A 285 8.41 -24.91 -7.51
N PRO A 286 7.36 -25.54 -6.94
CA PRO A 286 6.38 -24.81 -6.12
C PRO A 286 7.02 -24.06 -4.95
N ILE A 287 8.04 -24.64 -4.31
CA ILE A 287 8.74 -24.00 -3.20
C ILE A 287 9.61 -22.82 -3.64
N ASP A 288 10.29 -22.93 -4.80
CA ASP A 288 11.07 -21.82 -5.39
C ASP A 288 10.18 -20.62 -5.72
N LYS A 289 9.00 -20.86 -6.29
CA LYS A 289 8.02 -19.79 -6.56
C LYS A 289 7.59 -19.06 -5.29
N VAL A 290 7.31 -19.79 -4.21
CA VAL A 290 6.95 -19.19 -2.93
C VAL A 290 8.12 -18.38 -2.34
N ALA A 291 9.34 -18.91 -2.37
CA ALA A 291 10.52 -18.20 -1.89
C ALA A 291 10.74 -16.90 -2.68
N ARG A 292 10.61 -16.95 -4.01
CA ARG A 292 10.73 -15.80 -4.91
C ARG A 292 9.64 -14.76 -4.69
N GLU A 293 8.40 -15.17 -4.46
CA GLU A 293 7.30 -14.26 -4.13
C GLU A 293 7.52 -13.55 -2.80
N ARG A 294 8.12 -14.23 -1.81
CA ARG A 294 8.42 -13.66 -0.48
C ARG A 294 9.68 -12.79 -0.47
N LEU A 295 10.60 -12.96 -1.41
CA LEU A 295 11.88 -12.26 -1.58
C LEU A 295 12.90 -12.50 -0.45
N SER A 296 12.49 -12.34 0.81
CA SER A 296 13.33 -12.50 2.00
C SER A 296 12.50 -12.91 3.21
N THR A 297 13.17 -13.35 4.28
CA THR A 297 12.52 -13.42 5.59
C THR A 297 12.25 -11.99 6.07
N VAL A 298 11.06 -11.77 6.63
CA VAL A 298 10.67 -10.49 7.23
C VAL A 298 11.00 -10.53 8.70
N TYR A 299 11.89 -9.63 9.12
CA TYR A 299 12.20 -9.37 10.52
C TYR A 299 11.65 -7.99 10.91
N GLY A 300 10.67 -7.97 11.82
CA GLY A 300 10.14 -6.76 12.42
C GLY A 300 10.00 -6.92 13.94
N PRO A 301 9.82 -5.84 14.70
CA PRO A 301 9.59 -5.93 16.14
C PRO A 301 8.39 -6.84 16.45
N GLY A 302 8.65 -8.02 17.05
CA GLY A 302 7.63 -9.05 17.34
C GLY A 302 6.99 -9.70 16.11
N ILE A 303 7.59 -9.54 14.92
CA ILE A 303 7.12 -10.14 13.68
C ILE A 303 8.28 -10.89 13.05
N LYS A 304 8.09 -12.19 12.84
CA LYS A 304 8.98 -13.02 12.03
C LYS A 304 8.15 -13.80 11.03
N THR A 305 8.29 -13.47 9.74
CA THR A 305 7.66 -14.22 8.65
C THR A 305 8.76 -14.78 7.76
N THR A 306 8.96 -16.10 7.82
CA THR A 306 10.06 -16.77 7.13
C THR A 306 9.87 -16.79 5.62
N MET A 307 10.98 -16.74 4.87
CA MET A 307 10.95 -16.92 3.41
C MET A 307 10.54 -18.34 3.03
N LEU A 308 11.05 -19.32 3.77
CA LEU A 308 10.80 -20.74 3.55
C LEU A 308 9.93 -21.33 4.67
N PRO A 309 9.16 -22.40 4.40
CA PRO A 309 8.44 -23.11 5.44
C PRO A 309 9.39 -23.77 6.47
N PRO A 310 8.92 -24.05 7.70
CA PRO A 310 9.78 -24.56 8.78
C PRO A 310 10.53 -25.86 8.47
N ASP A 311 9.92 -26.80 7.74
CA ASP A 311 10.55 -28.06 7.33
C ASP A 311 11.70 -27.83 6.33
N TRP A 312 11.55 -26.89 5.40
CA TRP A 312 12.60 -26.50 4.48
C TRP A 312 13.76 -25.77 5.17
N ILE A 313 13.46 -24.93 6.16
CA ILE A 313 14.48 -24.31 7.02
C ILE A 313 15.24 -25.39 7.77
N GLU A 314 14.53 -26.34 8.38
CA GLU A 314 15.14 -27.43 9.12
C GLU A 314 16.05 -28.31 8.26
N ALA A 315 15.68 -28.54 7.00
CA ALA A 315 16.48 -29.33 6.07
C ALA A 315 17.78 -28.66 5.60
N ALA A 316 17.86 -27.33 5.66
CA ALA A 316 18.99 -26.57 5.11
C ALA A 316 19.80 -25.80 6.16
N SER A 317 19.25 -25.54 7.34
CA SER A 317 19.92 -24.74 8.37
C SER A 317 21.10 -25.49 8.99
N LEU A 318 22.19 -24.77 9.24
CA LEU A 318 23.43 -25.27 9.83
C LEU A 318 23.29 -25.49 11.35
N LYS A 319 22.40 -26.40 11.75
CA LYS A 319 22.14 -26.72 13.16
C LYS A 319 23.26 -27.57 13.77
N GLU A 320 23.59 -27.30 15.02
CA GLU A 320 24.54 -28.06 15.82
C GLU A 320 24.20 -29.56 15.83
N GLY A 321 25.23 -30.39 15.64
CA GLY A 321 25.11 -31.85 15.60
C GLY A 321 24.64 -32.40 14.24
N THR A 322 24.49 -31.57 13.22
CA THR A 322 24.05 -32.00 11.88
C THR A 322 25.15 -31.94 10.83
N ASN A 323 24.96 -32.69 9.74
CA ASN A 323 25.83 -32.69 8.56
C ASN A 323 25.02 -32.14 7.38
N VAL A 324 25.22 -30.86 7.07
CA VAL A 324 24.33 -30.14 6.14
C VAL A 324 25.07 -29.83 4.84
N PRO A 325 24.41 -29.92 3.67
CA PRO A 325 24.99 -29.48 2.42
C PRO A 325 25.31 -27.98 2.43
N CYS A 326 26.56 -27.64 2.13
CA CYS A 326 27.06 -26.28 2.06
C CYS A 326 27.75 -26.01 0.74
N VAL A 327 27.79 -24.74 0.36
CA VAL A 327 28.84 -24.20 -0.50
C VAL A 327 29.92 -23.65 0.44
N SER A 328 31.09 -24.25 0.40
CA SER A 328 32.21 -23.90 1.26
C SER A 328 33.26 -23.12 0.47
N LEU A 329 33.78 -22.06 1.09
CA LEU A 329 34.99 -21.36 0.67
C LEU A 329 36.09 -21.66 1.68
N TYR A 330 37.17 -22.25 1.21
CA TYR A 330 38.39 -22.45 1.97
C TYR A 330 39.47 -21.45 1.55
N ALA A 331 40.17 -20.88 2.52
CA ALA A 331 41.35 -20.06 2.31
C ALA A 331 42.53 -20.60 3.13
N VAL A 332 43.65 -20.84 2.46
CA VAL A 332 44.92 -21.11 3.15
C VAL A 332 45.59 -19.77 3.43
N LEU A 333 45.90 -19.51 4.69
CA LEU A 333 46.49 -18.26 5.15
C LEU A 333 47.87 -18.53 5.77
N ASP A 334 48.78 -17.57 5.62
CA ASP A 334 49.98 -17.50 6.43
C ASP A 334 49.60 -17.18 7.90
N SER A 335 50.06 -17.99 8.84
CA SER A 335 49.61 -17.92 10.24
C SER A 335 50.10 -16.68 10.99
N THR A 336 51.00 -15.89 10.42
CA THR A 336 51.57 -14.69 11.04
C THR A 336 50.98 -13.42 10.42
N SER A 337 51.12 -13.28 9.11
CA SER A 337 50.68 -12.12 8.33
C SER A 337 49.19 -12.15 7.99
N MET A 338 48.54 -13.32 8.11
CA MET A 338 47.17 -13.58 7.65
C MET A 338 47.01 -13.42 6.13
N ALA A 339 48.11 -13.32 5.37
CA ALA A 339 48.07 -13.21 3.92
C ALA A 339 47.44 -14.46 3.30
N ILE A 340 46.57 -14.26 2.32
CA ILE A 340 45.90 -15.33 1.59
C ILE A 340 46.92 -15.96 0.63
N VAL A 341 47.13 -17.27 0.77
CA VAL A 341 48.01 -18.08 -0.08
C VAL A 341 47.23 -18.67 -1.25
N SER A 342 46.04 -19.21 -0.98
CA SER A 342 45.15 -19.79 -1.99
C SER A 342 43.72 -19.86 -1.48
N THR A 343 42.77 -19.94 -2.41
CA THR A 343 41.36 -20.18 -2.13
C THR A 343 40.85 -21.39 -2.91
N GLU A 344 39.84 -22.07 -2.37
CA GLU A 344 39.15 -23.19 -3.00
C GLU A 344 37.66 -23.13 -2.65
N THR A 345 36.79 -23.28 -3.65
CA THR A 345 35.35 -23.39 -3.43
C THR A 345 34.89 -24.82 -3.74
N CYS A 346 34.10 -25.42 -2.86
CA CYS A 346 33.53 -26.75 -3.06
C CYS A 346 32.09 -26.85 -2.55
N VAL A 347 31.40 -27.90 -2.99
CA VAL A 347 30.11 -28.32 -2.45
C VAL A 347 30.33 -29.60 -1.65
N GLU A 348 29.92 -29.60 -0.40
CA GLU A 348 30.19 -30.68 0.55
C GLU A 348 29.15 -30.73 1.67
N ARG A 349 29.23 -31.73 2.55
CA ARG A 349 28.50 -31.74 3.82
C ARG A 349 29.42 -31.28 4.93
N VAL A 350 28.98 -30.32 5.73
CA VAL A 350 29.78 -29.77 6.83
C VAL A 350 29.22 -30.23 8.17
N PRO A 351 30.03 -30.86 9.04
CA PRO A 351 29.62 -31.19 10.40
C PRO A 351 29.64 -29.93 11.28
N ILE A 352 28.46 -29.48 11.73
CA ILE A 352 28.34 -28.32 12.61
C ILE A 352 28.53 -28.76 14.06
N ARG A 353 29.62 -28.33 14.68
CA ARG A 353 30.01 -28.71 16.04
C ARG A 353 29.38 -27.86 17.12
N ALA A 354 29.13 -26.58 16.83
CA ALA A 354 28.53 -25.65 17.78
C ALA A 354 27.77 -24.54 17.07
N ASN A 355 26.63 -24.14 17.61
CA ASN A 355 26.00 -22.87 17.27
C ASN A 355 26.19 -21.88 18.42
N LEU A 356 27.14 -20.95 18.29
CA LEU A 356 27.43 -19.96 19.33
C LEU A 356 26.40 -18.82 19.28
N ARG A 357 25.91 -18.39 20.45
CA ARG A 357 24.98 -17.26 20.59
C ARG A 357 25.72 -16.02 21.06
N TYR A 358 25.97 -15.09 20.15
CA TYR A 358 26.91 -14.01 20.43
C TYR A 358 26.48 -13.12 21.60
N ASP A 359 25.17 -12.93 21.80
CA ASP A 359 24.59 -12.19 22.92
C ASP A 359 24.93 -12.77 24.29
N THR A 360 25.41 -14.03 24.37
CA THR A 360 25.81 -14.66 25.64
C THR A 360 27.28 -14.42 26.00
N PHE A 361 28.11 -13.91 25.07
CA PHE A 361 29.56 -13.77 25.30
C PHE A 361 30.19 -12.53 24.65
N GLU A 362 29.43 -11.69 23.93
CA GLU A 362 29.97 -10.54 23.20
C GLU A 362 30.78 -9.58 24.07
N GLU A 363 30.36 -9.38 25.33
CA GLU A 363 31.01 -8.48 26.28
C GLU A 363 32.44 -8.97 26.64
N ASP A 364 32.68 -10.28 26.59
CA ASP A 364 33.97 -10.89 26.87
C ASP A 364 34.95 -10.76 25.69
N VAL A 365 34.43 -10.60 24.46
CA VAL A 365 35.24 -10.55 23.22
C VAL A 365 35.76 -9.14 22.98
N THR A 366 36.77 -8.75 23.75
CA THR A 366 37.46 -7.47 23.59
C THR A 366 38.75 -7.63 22.78
N GLN A 367 39.19 -6.54 22.13
CA GLN A 367 40.49 -6.52 21.45
C GLN A 367 41.64 -6.82 22.42
N GLU A 368 41.57 -6.31 23.66
CA GLU A 368 42.53 -6.60 24.74
C GLU A 368 42.57 -8.11 25.04
N ALA A 369 41.41 -8.74 25.22
CA ALA A 369 41.30 -10.17 25.55
C ALA A 369 41.84 -11.07 24.43
N ILE A 370 41.59 -10.70 23.17
CA ILE A 370 42.13 -11.42 21.99
C ILE A 370 43.64 -11.26 21.90
N LEU A 371 44.17 -10.04 22.03
CA LEU A 371 45.60 -9.76 21.89
C LEU A 371 46.43 -10.36 23.04
N SER A 372 45.89 -10.36 24.26
CA SER A 372 46.54 -10.92 25.45
C SER A 372 46.36 -12.44 25.59
N GLY A 373 45.54 -13.09 24.76
CA GLY A 373 45.26 -14.53 24.86
C GLY A 373 44.47 -14.91 26.13
N THR A 374 43.74 -13.96 26.70
CA THR A 374 42.97 -14.15 27.94
C THR A 374 41.51 -14.47 27.70
N LEU A 375 41.05 -14.48 26.45
CA LEU A 375 39.69 -14.87 26.07
C LEU A 375 39.37 -16.31 26.53
N ARG A 376 38.20 -16.51 27.17
CA ARG A 376 37.75 -17.78 27.78
C ARG A 376 36.34 -18.16 27.32
N ILE A 377 36.17 -18.31 26.01
CA ILE A 377 34.92 -18.77 25.38
C ILE A 377 35.19 -20.03 24.53
N PRO A 378 34.15 -20.80 24.16
CA PRO A 378 34.28 -21.82 23.13
C PRO A 378 34.90 -21.23 21.86
N TYR A 379 35.81 -21.97 21.23
CA TYR A 379 36.51 -21.53 20.01
C TYR A 379 37.33 -20.22 20.15
N ALA A 380 37.77 -19.87 21.37
CA ALA A 380 38.52 -18.63 21.61
C ALA A 380 39.80 -18.50 20.75
N ARG A 381 40.49 -19.60 20.47
CA ARG A 381 41.70 -19.60 19.62
C ARG A 381 41.33 -19.28 18.17
N GLU A 382 40.32 -19.96 17.66
CA GLU A 382 39.80 -19.84 16.29
C GLU A 382 39.26 -18.42 16.07
N ILE A 383 38.44 -17.91 16.99
CA ILE A 383 37.92 -16.53 16.97
C ILE A 383 39.06 -15.51 16.99
N GLY A 384 40.11 -15.74 17.78
CA GLY A 384 41.30 -14.89 17.79
C GLY A 384 42.04 -14.86 16.45
N LEU A 385 42.14 -15.99 15.75
CA LEU A 385 42.72 -16.07 14.40
C LEU A 385 41.83 -15.39 13.36
N LEU A 386 40.52 -15.66 13.40
CA LEU A 386 39.52 -15.02 12.54
C LEU A 386 39.56 -13.50 12.70
N TRP A 387 39.69 -12.99 13.92
CA TRP A 387 39.77 -11.56 14.19
C TRP A 387 41.02 -10.93 13.57
N ARG A 388 42.18 -11.60 13.66
CA ARG A 388 43.41 -11.12 13.00
C ARG A 388 43.25 -11.06 11.48
N PHE A 389 42.65 -12.09 10.89
CA PHE A 389 42.34 -12.09 9.45
C PHE A 389 41.34 -10.98 9.10
N ALA A 390 40.28 -10.80 9.88
CA ALA A 390 39.29 -9.74 9.71
C ALA A 390 39.93 -8.33 9.77
N LYS A 391 40.85 -8.08 10.71
CA LYS A 391 41.63 -6.83 10.77
C LYS A 391 42.50 -6.61 9.54
N MET A 392 43.12 -7.67 9.01
CA MET A 392 43.89 -7.59 7.76
C MET A 392 42.96 -7.23 6.58
N ARG A 393 41.82 -7.91 6.45
CA ARG A 393 40.82 -7.63 5.40
C ARG A 393 40.28 -6.21 5.50
N GLN A 394 39.89 -5.76 6.69
CA GLN A 394 39.44 -4.39 6.93
C GLN A 394 40.47 -3.37 6.44
N LYS A 395 41.76 -3.54 6.81
CA LYS A 395 42.84 -2.64 6.39
C LYS A 395 43.01 -2.61 4.88
N THR A 396 42.92 -3.76 4.21
CA THR A 396 42.94 -3.85 2.75
C THR A 396 41.79 -3.06 2.13
N ARG A 397 40.57 -3.22 2.65
CA ARG A 397 39.39 -2.47 2.18
C ARG A 397 39.52 -0.97 2.38
N GLU A 398 40.00 -0.52 3.54
CA GLU A 398 40.26 0.90 3.82
C GLU A 398 41.30 1.49 2.86
N THR A 399 42.33 0.71 2.51
CA THR A 399 43.37 1.10 1.55
C THR A 399 42.78 1.30 0.15
N VAL A 400 41.96 0.36 -0.32
CA VAL A 400 41.27 0.46 -1.62
C VAL A 400 40.27 1.62 -1.63
N ARG A 401 39.51 1.80 -0.54
CA ARG A 401 38.49 2.85 -0.39
C ARG A 401 39.10 4.25 -0.22
N GLY A 402 40.34 4.34 0.23
CA GLY A 402 41.03 5.60 0.51
C GLY A 402 40.56 6.34 1.77
N ARG A 403 39.76 5.69 2.64
CA ARG A 403 39.30 6.26 3.92
C ARG A 403 39.05 5.15 4.95
N PRO A 404 39.28 5.43 6.25
CA PRO A 404 39.04 4.46 7.32
C PRO A 404 37.56 4.15 7.49
N GLU A 405 37.26 2.98 8.06
CA GLU A 405 35.91 2.66 8.52
C GLU A 405 35.52 3.53 9.71
N MET A 406 34.22 3.69 9.92
CA MET A 406 33.71 4.45 11.05
C MET A 406 34.11 3.77 12.38
N PRO A 407 34.50 4.53 13.40
CA PRO A 407 34.82 3.97 14.71
C PRO A 407 33.59 3.25 15.30
N PRO A 408 33.81 2.28 16.22
CA PRO A 408 32.72 1.61 16.91
C PRO A 408 31.79 2.61 17.58
N ARG A 409 30.49 2.39 17.42
CA ARG A 409 29.46 3.29 17.96
C ARG A 409 28.28 2.49 18.50
N PRO A 410 27.61 2.96 19.55
CA PRO A 410 26.38 2.32 20.01
C PRO A 410 25.31 2.47 18.92
N GLU A 411 24.76 1.34 18.51
CA GLU A 411 23.53 1.26 17.71
C GLU A 411 22.39 0.82 18.60
N TRP A 412 21.27 1.53 18.51
CA TRP A 412 20.07 1.26 19.29
C TRP A 412 19.08 0.47 18.46
N TYR A 413 18.46 -0.53 19.07
CA TYR A 413 17.43 -1.35 18.45
C TYR A 413 16.29 -1.62 19.44
N PHE A 414 15.11 -1.93 18.91
CA PHE A 414 13.94 -2.25 19.70
C PHE A 414 13.82 -3.76 19.87
N VAL A 415 13.66 -4.21 21.11
CA VAL A 415 13.29 -5.58 21.45
C VAL A 415 11.88 -5.54 22.03
N LEU A 416 11.03 -6.48 21.62
CA LEU A 416 9.71 -6.62 22.21
C LEU A 416 9.73 -7.73 23.26
N GLU A 417 9.31 -7.41 24.48
CA GLU A 417 9.03 -8.40 25.52
C GLU A 417 7.55 -8.77 25.49
N GLY A 418 7.27 -10.07 25.34
CA GLY A 418 5.92 -10.58 25.11
C GLY A 418 5.52 -10.55 23.63
N GLU A 419 4.27 -10.90 23.35
CA GLU A 419 3.75 -11.04 21.98
C GLU A 419 2.53 -10.14 21.73
N GLY A 420 2.34 -9.78 20.45
CA GLY A 420 1.15 -9.07 19.99
C GLY A 420 1.02 -7.65 20.57
N GLU A 421 -0.22 -7.22 20.76
CA GLU A 421 -0.56 -5.86 21.21
C GLU A 421 -0.12 -5.53 22.64
N ASN A 422 0.15 -6.56 23.45
CA ASN A 422 0.58 -6.40 24.84
C ASN A 422 2.10 -6.38 24.98
N ALA A 423 2.84 -6.50 23.86
CA ALA A 423 4.28 -6.52 23.88
C ALA A 423 4.84 -5.18 24.34
N ARG A 424 5.85 -5.22 25.21
CA ARG A 424 6.53 -4.04 25.71
C ARG A 424 7.79 -3.78 24.91
N ALA A 425 7.87 -2.61 24.29
CA ALA A 425 9.08 -2.20 23.60
C ALA A 425 10.17 -1.81 24.60
N GLN A 426 11.31 -2.48 24.51
CA GLN A 426 12.55 -2.13 25.17
C GLN A 426 13.54 -1.60 24.14
N ILE A 427 14.34 -0.62 24.56
CA ILE A 427 15.45 -0.11 23.77
C ILE A 427 16.72 -0.78 24.31
N ARG A 428 17.43 -1.48 23.43
CA ARG A 428 18.76 -2.03 23.72
C ARG A 428 19.80 -1.35 22.85
N SER A 429 21.03 -1.29 23.33
CA SER A 429 22.19 -0.88 22.52
C SER A 429 23.10 -2.05 22.29
N ARG A 430 23.72 -2.10 21.11
CA ARG A 430 24.89 -2.93 20.82
C ARG A 430 26.02 -2.06 20.32
N MET A 431 27.27 -2.46 20.56
CA MET A 431 28.43 -1.74 20.05
C MET A 431 28.73 -2.20 18.63
N ARG A 432 28.28 -1.45 17.62
CA ARG A 432 28.56 -1.81 16.23
C ARG A 432 30.06 -1.72 15.97
N GLY A 433 30.62 -2.77 15.38
CA GLY A 433 32.07 -2.85 15.14
C GLY A 433 32.84 -3.41 16.33
N ALA A 434 32.15 -4.08 17.26
CA ALA A 434 32.78 -4.97 18.22
C ALA A 434 33.65 -6.02 17.50
N PRO A 435 34.66 -6.59 18.17
CA PRO A 435 35.53 -7.60 17.56
C PRO A 435 34.78 -8.78 16.94
N ILE A 436 33.68 -9.23 17.57
CA ILE A 436 32.88 -10.34 17.05
C ILE A 436 32.07 -9.95 15.80
N ASP A 437 31.45 -8.76 15.77
CA ASP A 437 30.78 -8.21 14.58
C ASP A 437 31.74 -8.13 13.39
N LEU A 438 32.97 -7.68 13.67
CA LEU A 438 34.00 -7.55 12.65
C LEU A 438 34.40 -8.92 12.10
N VAL A 439 34.53 -9.94 12.95
CA VAL A 439 34.81 -11.31 12.52
C VAL A 439 33.74 -11.81 11.56
N VAL A 440 32.48 -11.83 11.99
CA VAL A 440 31.38 -12.38 11.20
C VAL A 440 31.23 -11.60 9.89
N SER A 441 31.20 -10.27 9.96
CA SER A 441 31.04 -9.43 8.76
C SER A 441 32.18 -9.59 7.75
N GLU A 442 33.44 -9.62 8.18
CA GLU A 442 34.58 -9.76 7.26
C GLU A 442 34.64 -11.16 6.63
N MET A 443 34.15 -12.21 7.29
CA MET A 443 34.05 -13.53 6.67
C MET A 443 33.03 -13.49 5.54
N MET A 444 31.85 -12.93 5.78
CA MET A 444 30.81 -12.81 4.77
C MET A 444 31.24 -11.90 3.62
N ILE A 445 31.92 -10.80 3.91
CA ILE A 445 32.47 -9.90 2.88
C ILE A 445 33.50 -10.64 2.03
N PHE A 446 34.42 -11.39 2.66
CA PHE A 446 35.44 -12.15 1.95
C PHE A 446 34.83 -13.25 1.05
N ALA A 447 33.82 -13.97 1.54
CA ALA A 447 33.10 -14.95 0.74
C ALA A 447 32.40 -14.31 -0.47
N ASN A 448 31.63 -13.24 -0.24
CA ASN A 448 30.92 -12.53 -1.31
C ASN A 448 31.86 -11.91 -2.34
N GLU A 449 32.98 -11.34 -1.91
CA GLU A 449 34.01 -10.80 -2.82
C GLU A 449 34.64 -11.92 -3.67
N THR A 450 34.99 -13.04 -3.04
CA THR A 450 35.60 -14.18 -3.73
C THR A 450 34.65 -14.79 -4.76
N TRP A 451 33.40 -15.04 -4.39
CA TRP A 451 32.42 -15.61 -5.32
C TRP A 451 31.91 -14.61 -6.35
N GLY A 452 31.85 -13.32 -6.03
CA GLY A 452 31.57 -12.27 -7.01
C GLY A 452 32.60 -12.23 -8.13
N LEU A 453 33.89 -12.30 -7.78
CA LEU A 453 34.97 -12.43 -8.76
C LEU A 453 34.88 -13.75 -9.53
N TRP A 454 34.57 -14.85 -8.84
CA TRP A 454 34.45 -16.17 -9.47
C TRP A 454 33.33 -16.21 -10.53
N LEU A 455 32.20 -15.55 -10.27
CA LEU A 455 31.10 -15.38 -11.23
C LEU A 455 31.55 -14.59 -12.46
N GLU A 456 32.30 -13.49 -12.26
CA GLU A 456 32.86 -12.69 -13.36
C GLU A 456 33.84 -13.52 -14.21
N GLU A 457 34.77 -14.25 -13.57
CA GLU A 457 35.73 -15.13 -14.25
C GLU A 457 35.05 -16.21 -15.09
N HIS A 458 33.90 -16.72 -14.63
CA HIS A 458 33.13 -17.75 -15.33
C HIS A 458 32.03 -17.19 -16.22
N ASN A 459 31.94 -15.86 -16.38
CA ASN A 459 30.90 -15.17 -17.15
C ASN A 459 29.48 -15.66 -16.78
N THR A 460 29.24 -15.87 -15.49
CA THR A 460 27.97 -16.35 -14.96
C THR A 460 27.21 -15.19 -14.34
N ALA A 461 25.94 -15.03 -14.69
CA ALA A 461 25.09 -14.00 -14.10
C ALA A 461 24.78 -14.36 -12.63
N GLY A 462 24.95 -13.37 -11.74
CA GLY A 462 24.67 -13.45 -10.31
C GLY A 462 23.70 -12.39 -9.84
#